data_AF-A0A089IGE7-F1
#
_entry.id   AF-A0A089IGE7-F1
#
_cell.length_a   1.000
_cell.length_b   1.000
_cell.length_c   1.000
_cell.angle_alpha   90.00
_cell.angle_beta   90.00
_cell.angle_gamma   90.00
#
_symmetry.space_group_name_H-M   'P 1'
#
loop_
_entity.id
_entity.type
_entity.pdbx_description
1 polymer ?
#
loop_
_entity_poly.entity_id
_entity_poly.type
_entity_poly.pdbx_seq_one_letter_code
_entity_poly.pdbx_strand_id
1 'polypeptide(L)'
;MTSSSKDKVKVGVATKDGQLGFLFTRGGLREGAGRKSTGITKKVSLTLPENIWQEIEQACEEQNVSRSQVFRNIIEAHFAKESKES
;
A
#
# COMPACT_ATOMS: atom_id res chain seq x y z
N MET A 1 -22.76 -20.80 -7.53
CA MET A 1 -21.91 -21.89 -7.00
C MET A 1 -20.61 -21.29 -6.52
N THR A 2 -20.37 -21.35 -5.22
CA THR A 2 -19.23 -20.75 -4.50
C THR A 2 -17.96 -21.57 -4.73
N SER A 3 -16.91 -20.97 -5.31
CA SER A 3 -15.55 -21.56 -5.30
C SER A 3 -14.71 -20.89 -4.24
N SER A 4 -14.63 -21.56 -3.09
CA SER A 4 -13.77 -21.21 -1.95
C SER A 4 -12.30 -21.35 -2.33
N SER A 5 -11.57 -20.24 -2.40
CA SER A 5 -10.11 -20.24 -2.55
C SER A 5 -9.48 -20.77 -1.26
N LYS A 6 -8.97 -22.01 -1.30
CA LYS A 6 -8.20 -22.60 -0.21
C LYS A 6 -6.87 -21.85 -0.05
N ASP A 7 -6.79 -20.96 0.93
CA ASP A 7 -5.52 -20.34 1.34
C ASP A 7 -4.58 -21.42 1.91
N LYS A 8 -3.49 -21.70 1.20
CA LYS A 8 -2.46 -22.64 1.65
C LYS A 8 -1.65 -22.01 2.78
N VAL A 9 -1.95 -22.39 4.02
CA VAL A 9 -1.15 -22.02 5.20
C VAL A 9 0.17 -22.78 5.16
N LYS A 10 1.30 -22.07 5.15
CA LYS A 10 2.63 -22.67 5.26
C LYS A 10 3.14 -22.45 6.68
N VAL A 11 3.43 -23.53 7.39
CA VAL A 11 4.00 -23.48 8.75
C VAL A 11 5.52 -23.59 8.63
N GLY A 12 6.26 -22.69 9.30
CA GLY A 12 7.72 -22.69 9.31
C GLY A 12 8.27 -22.25 10.66
N VAL A 13 9.52 -22.65 10.95
CA VAL A 13 10.21 -22.27 12.18
C VAL A 13 10.61 -20.79 12.06
N ALA A 14 10.02 -19.97 12.93
CA ALA A 14 10.31 -18.56 13.02
C ALA A 14 11.31 -18.29 14.14
N THR A 15 12.47 -17.77 13.74
CA THR A 15 13.55 -17.23 14.59
C THR A 15 14.31 -18.23 15.48
N LYS A 16 15.47 -17.76 15.96
CA LYS A 16 16.56 -18.51 16.61
C LYS A 16 16.17 -19.28 17.89
N ASP A 17 14.93 -19.13 18.36
CA ASP A 17 14.41 -19.71 19.61
C ASP A 17 13.28 -20.74 19.39
N GLY A 18 13.08 -21.22 18.15
CA GLY A 18 12.22 -22.39 17.90
C GLY A 18 10.70 -22.16 17.94
N GLN A 19 10.24 -20.90 17.84
CA GLN A 19 8.80 -20.61 17.76
C GLN A 19 8.23 -20.94 16.37
N LEU A 20 7.00 -21.43 16.30
CA LEU A 20 6.29 -21.70 15.05
C LEU A 20 5.62 -20.42 14.55
N GLY A 21 6.01 -19.94 13.37
CA GLY A 21 5.37 -18.80 12.70
C GLY A 21 4.36 -19.28 11.65
N PHE A 22 3.12 -18.78 11.72
CA PHE A 22 2.14 -18.99 10.66
C PHE A 22 2.39 -18.00 9.52
N LEU A 23 2.71 -18.50 8.33
CA LEU A 23 2.92 -17.69 7.14
C LEU A 23 1.59 -17.51 6.39
N PHE A 24 0.98 -16.33 6.53
CA PHE A 24 -0.13 -15.90 5.70
C PHE A 24 0.41 -14.87 4.71
N THR A 25 0.43 -15.21 3.41
CA THR A 25 0.77 -14.36 2.24
C THR A 25 2.21 -14.41 1.67
N ARG A 26 2.34 -13.92 0.43
CA ARG A 26 3.53 -13.97 -0.45
C ARG A 26 4.74 -13.28 0.19
N GLY A 27 5.73 -14.08 0.57
CA GLY A 27 7.04 -13.62 1.07
C GLY A 27 7.65 -14.65 2.02
N GLY A 28 8.98 -14.79 2.04
CA GLY A 28 9.68 -15.63 3.02
C GLY A 28 9.67 -15.01 4.42
N LEU A 29 10.16 -15.73 5.43
CA LEU A 29 10.21 -15.27 6.82
C LEU A 29 11.24 -14.15 7.01
N ARG A 30 10.86 -12.91 6.70
CA ARG A 30 11.61 -11.69 6.99
C ARG A 30 10.65 -10.62 7.48
N GLU A 31 11.16 -9.66 8.24
CA GLU A 31 10.37 -8.53 8.71
C GLU A 31 9.74 -7.78 7.51
N GLY A 32 8.43 -7.51 7.59
CA GLY A 32 7.67 -6.92 6.47
C GLY A 32 7.22 -7.89 5.37
N ALA A 33 7.58 -9.18 5.43
CA ALA A 33 7.00 -10.18 4.55
C ALA A 33 5.54 -10.43 4.90
N GLY A 34 4.67 -10.29 3.91
CA GLY A 34 3.24 -10.48 4.07
C GLY A 34 2.47 -9.30 4.65
N ARG A 35 3.03 -8.08 4.56
CA ARG A 35 2.22 -6.87 4.74
C ARG A 35 1.07 -6.92 3.71
N LYS A 36 -0.17 -6.98 4.20
CA LYS A 36 -1.36 -6.96 3.35
C LYS A 36 -1.26 -5.79 2.38
N SER A 37 -1.43 -6.05 1.09
CA SER A 37 -1.43 -5.00 0.07
C SER A 37 -2.57 -4.02 0.37
N THR A 38 -2.26 -2.74 0.51
CA THR A 38 -3.24 -1.66 0.75
C THR A 38 -4.25 -1.50 -0.39
N GLY A 39 -3.97 -2.07 -1.56
CA GLY A 39 -4.81 -2.02 -2.75
C GLY A 39 -4.05 -2.50 -3.98
N ILE A 40 -4.57 -2.15 -5.17
CA ILE A 40 -3.94 -2.44 -6.45
C ILE A 40 -3.12 -1.23 -6.89
N THR A 41 -1.82 -1.40 -7.11
CA THR A 41 -0.97 -0.35 -7.69
C THR A 41 -1.09 -0.34 -9.21
N LYS A 42 -1.35 0.83 -9.80
CA LYS A 42 -1.29 1.08 -11.25
C LYS A 42 -0.27 2.20 -11.51
N LYS A 43 0.61 2.01 -12.50
CA LYS A 43 1.51 3.09 -12.97
C LYS A 43 0.73 3.98 -13.92
N VAL A 44 0.83 5.28 -13.72
CA VAL A 44 0.19 6.30 -14.57
C VAL A 44 1.25 7.31 -15.02
N SER A 45 1.05 7.89 -16.20
CA SER A 45 1.79 9.08 -16.66
C SER A 45 0.90 10.30 -16.44
N LEU A 46 1.47 11.37 -15.91
CA LEU A 46 0.79 12.63 -15.68
C LEU A 46 1.64 13.75 -16.27
N THR A 47 1.00 14.66 -16.97
CA THR A 47 1.60 15.90 -17.46
C THR A 47 0.89 17.05 -16.77
N LEU A 48 1.63 17.81 -15.99
CA LEU A 48 1.16 18.97 -15.24
C LEU A 48 2.09 20.17 -15.52
N PRO A 49 1.61 21.40 -15.34
CA PRO A 49 2.45 22.59 -15.34
C PRO A 49 3.58 22.51 -14.30
N GLU A 50 4.71 23.16 -14.57
CA GLU A 50 5.90 23.15 -13.71
C GLU A 50 5.61 23.66 -12.29
N ASN A 51 4.83 24.72 -12.15
CA ASN A 51 4.47 25.27 -10.84
C ASN A 51 3.70 24.25 -9.98
N ILE A 52 2.87 23.41 -10.60
CA ILE A 52 2.14 22.36 -9.89
C ILE A 52 3.09 21.23 -9.47
N TRP A 53 4.08 20.89 -10.31
CA TRP A 53 5.12 19.95 -9.90
C TRP A 53 5.91 20.43 -8.70
N GLN A 54 6.27 21.71 -8.67
CA GLN A 54 6.98 22.33 -7.55
C GLN A 54 6.16 22.27 -6.25
N GLU A 55 4.86 22.56 -6.30
CA GLU A 55 3.96 22.43 -5.14
C GLU A 55 3.91 20.99 -4.62
N ILE A 56 3.87 20.00 -5.51
CA ILE A 56 3.87 18.58 -5.13
C ILE A 56 5.20 18.19 -4.47
N GLU A 57 6.33 18.67 -4.99
CA GLU A 57 7.66 18.38 -4.45
C GLU A 57 7.86 19.02 -3.08
N GLN A 58 7.46 20.28 -2.93
CA GLN A 58 7.45 20.97 -1.64
C GLN A 58 6.60 20.20 -0.60
N ALA A 59 5.40 19.73 -0.98
CA ALA A 59 4.57 18.92 -0.10
C ALA A 59 5.22 17.58 0.29
N CYS A 60 6.01 16.97 -0.60
CA CYS A 60 6.78 15.76 -0.29
C CYS A 60 7.83 16.04 0.79
N GLU A 61 8.56 17.15 0.66
CA GLU A 61 9.61 17.56 1.59
C GLU A 61 9.04 17.95 2.96
N GLU A 62 8.01 18.79 2.99
CA GLU A 62 7.38 19.27 4.23
C GLU A 62 6.78 18.12 5.07
N GLN A 63 6.20 17.13 4.42
CA GLN A 63 5.57 15.99 5.09
C GLN A 63 6.52 14.79 5.26
N ASN A 64 7.72 14.84 4.65
CA ASN A 64 8.66 13.74 4.56
C ASN A 64 8.01 12.44 4.04
N VAL A 65 7.24 12.55 2.94
CA VAL A 65 6.53 11.42 2.32
C VAL A 65 6.87 11.29 0.84
N SER A 66 6.71 10.08 0.31
CA SER A 66 6.91 9.85 -1.13
C SER A 66 5.88 10.60 -1.98
N ARG A 67 6.25 10.97 -3.21
CA ARG A 67 5.33 11.53 -4.21
C ARG A 67 4.07 10.67 -4.41
N SER A 68 4.22 9.34 -4.38
CA SER A 68 3.08 8.41 -4.48
C SER A 68 2.09 8.54 -3.31
N GLN A 69 2.56 8.95 -2.13
CA GLN A 69 1.73 9.18 -0.95
C GLN A 69 0.98 10.49 -1.09
N VAL A 70 1.67 11.56 -1.54
CA VAL A 70 1.03 12.86 -1.81
C VAL A 70 -0.12 12.68 -2.80
N PHE A 71 0.11 11.99 -3.93
CA PHE A 71 -0.95 11.72 -4.91
C PHE A 71 -2.10 10.90 -4.34
N ARG A 72 -1.81 9.87 -3.54
CA ARG A 72 -2.87 9.08 -2.89
C ARG A 72 -3.70 9.95 -1.96
N ASN A 73 -3.08 10.79 -1.13
CA ASN A 73 -3.79 11.69 -0.22
C ASN A 73 -4.71 12.66 -0.99
N ILE A 74 -4.24 13.24 -2.09
CA ILE A 74 -5.03 14.15 -2.93
C ILE A 74 -6.24 13.43 -3.52
N ILE A 75 -6.02 12.25 -4.11
CA ILE A 75 -7.08 11.45 -4.76
C ILE A 75 -8.11 10.97 -3.73
N GLU A 76 -7.65 10.44 -2.59
CA GLU A 76 -8.52 9.98 -1.50
C GLU A 76 -9.33 11.15 -0.92
N ALA A 77 -8.73 12.32 -0.71
CA ALA A 77 -9.43 13.50 -0.21
C ALA A 77 -10.47 14.04 -1.20
N HIS A 78 -10.30 13.84 -2.50
CA HIS A 78 -11.29 14.20 -3.51
C HIS A 78 -12.49 13.25 -3.46
N PHE A 79 -12.27 11.93 -3.53
CA PHE A 79 -13.37 10.95 -3.57
C PHE A 79 -14.06 10.74 -2.20
N ALA A 80 -13.37 10.99 -1.08
CA ALA A 80 -14.00 10.94 0.25
C ALA A 80 -15.02 12.07 0.48
N LYS A 81 -14.94 13.18 -0.27
CA LYS A 81 -15.92 14.27 -0.20
C LYS A 81 -17.24 13.88 -0.85
N GLU A 82 -17.20 13.13 -1.95
CA GLU A 82 -18.41 12.71 -2.68
C GLU A 82 -19.28 11.73 -1.87
N SER A 83 -18.71 11.00 -0.92
CA SER A 83 -19.45 9.98 -0.13
C SER A 83 -20.26 10.56 1.03
N LYS A 84 -20.13 11.86 1.33
CA LYS A 84 -20.85 12.53 2.42
C LYS A 84 -22.03 13.39 1.95
N GLU A 85 -22.23 13.48 0.64
CA GLU A 85 -23.24 14.35 0.02
C GLU A 85 -24.32 13.55 -0.75
N SER A 86 -24.38 12.23 -0.52
CA SER A 86 -25.42 11.32 -1.03
C SER A 86 -26.28 10.75 0.10
#